data_AF-A0A1Q8SWY4-F1
#
_entry.id   AF-A0A1Q8SWY4-F1
#
_cell.length_a   1.000
_cell.length_b   1.000
_cell.length_c   1.000
_cell.angle_alpha   90.00
_cell.angle_beta   90.00
_cell.angle_gamma   90.00
#
_symmetry.space_group_name_H-M   'P 1'
#
loop_
_entity.id
_entity.type
_entity.pdbx_description
1 polymer ?
#
loop_
_entity_poly.entity_id
_entity_poly.type
_entity_poly.pdbx_seq_one_letter_code
_entity_poly.pdbx_strand_id
1 'polypeptide(L)'
;MGHLYLKSGQTRRGMVMLLIANRMAPDHAGVLRALCRGFLASGNGARALNVIARLEANHEHDATLILLRSRAEWLTGERALARRHFQRYLEQRRHDDTACGESAP
;
A
#
# COMPACT_ATOMS: atom_id res chain seq x y z
N MET A 1 1.80 14.26 1.17
CA MET A 1 0.61 14.89 1.79
C MET A 1 -0.70 14.13 1.47
N GLY A 2 -0.76 12.80 1.66
CA GLY A 2 -1.98 11.98 1.42
C GLY A 2 -2.67 11.47 2.69
N HIS A 3 -2.13 11.83 3.86
CA HIS A 3 -2.53 11.30 5.17
C HIS A 3 -3.72 12.04 5.81
N LEU A 4 -4.07 13.25 5.35
CA LEU A 4 -5.10 14.08 5.99
C LEU A 4 -6.52 13.84 5.50
N TYR A 5 -6.71 13.27 4.30
CA TYR A 5 -8.06 13.06 3.75
C TYR A 5 -8.78 11.80 4.26
N LEU A 6 -8.05 10.85 4.87
CA LEU A 6 -8.63 9.60 5.36
C LEU A 6 -9.20 9.69 6.78
N LYS A 7 -8.95 10.79 7.52
CA LYS A 7 -9.32 10.90 8.94
C LYS A 7 -10.64 11.64 9.19
N SER A 8 -11.22 12.32 8.20
CA SER A 8 -12.30 13.32 8.40
C SER A 8 -13.72 12.85 8.05
N GLY A 9 -14.00 11.54 8.00
CA GLY A 9 -15.35 11.03 7.68
C GLY A 9 -15.83 11.32 6.25
N GLN A 10 -15.00 11.99 5.44
CA GLN A 10 -15.25 12.29 4.02
C GLN A 10 -14.60 11.26 3.08
N THR A 11 -14.33 10.05 3.57
CA THR A 11 -13.69 8.95 2.84
C THR A 11 -14.28 8.76 1.45
N ARG A 12 -15.62 8.90 1.31
CA ARG A 12 -16.31 8.78 0.02
C ARG A 12 -15.99 9.91 -0.96
N ARG A 13 -15.96 11.17 -0.51
CA ARG A 13 -15.62 12.34 -1.36
C ARG A 13 -14.15 12.34 -1.75
N GLY A 14 -13.27 12.04 -0.80
CA GLY A 14 -11.83 11.90 -1.07
C GLY A 14 -11.56 10.81 -2.11
N MET A 15 -12.28 9.69 -2.03
CA MET A 15 -12.14 8.59 -2.97
C MET A 15 -12.61 8.95 -4.40
N VAL A 16 -13.70 9.71 -4.54
CA VAL A 16 -14.13 10.23 -5.85
C VAL A 16 -13.06 11.15 -6.45
N MET A 17 -12.52 12.06 -5.66
CA MET A 17 -11.47 12.99 -6.14
C MET A 17 -10.19 12.24 -6.56
N LEU A 18 -9.82 11.19 -5.83
CA LEU A 18 -8.69 10.32 -6.18
C LEU A 18 -8.94 9.51 -7.46
N LEU A 19 -10.17 9.07 -7.72
CA LEU A 19 -10.52 8.39 -8.97
C LEU A 19 -10.45 9.33 -10.18
N ILE A 20 -10.89 10.59 -10.00
CA ILE A 20 -10.76 11.63 -11.03
C ILE A 20 -9.28 11.94 -11.28
N ALA A 21 -8.49 12.11 -10.21
CA ALA A 21 -7.05 12.29 -10.32
C ALA A 21 -6.37 11.11 -11.03
N ASN A 22 -6.77 9.87 -10.75
CA ASN A 22 -6.25 8.68 -11.45
C ASN A 22 -6.66 8.64 -12.93
N ARG A 23 -7.79 9.25 -13.33
CA ARG A 23 -8.10 9.41 -14.75
C ARG A 23 -7.20 10.44 -15.43
N MET A 24 -6.81 11.50 -14.72
CA MET A 24 -5.93 12.55 -15.27
C MET A 24 -4.45 12.13 -15.27
N ALA A 25 -4.02 11.37 -14.28
CA ALA A 25 -2.66 10.89 -14.13
C ALA A 25 -2.67 9.43 -13.60
N PRO A 26 -2.86 8.44 -14.49
CA PRO A 26 -3.06 7.05 -14.11
C PRO A 26 -1.85 6.43 -13.41
N ASP A 27 -0.63 6.85 -13.76
CA ASP A 27 0.62 6.30 -13.21
C ASP A 27 1.24 7.16 -12.11
N HIS A 28 0.49 8.14 -11.59
CA HIS A 28 0.99 8.95 -10.50
C HIS A 28 0.98 8.16 -9.18
N ALA A 29 2.18 7.73 -8.76
CA ALA A 29 2.46 7.02 -7.51
C ALA A 29 1.68 7.56 -6.28
N GLY A 30 1.63 8.89 -6.11
CA GLY A 30 0.92 9.52 -5.00
C GLY A 30 -0.59 9.25 -4.99
N VAL A 31 -1.22 9.24 -6.17
CA VAL A 31 -2.66 8.97 -6.33
C VAL A 31 -2.94 7.48 -6.14
N LEU A 32 -2.11 6.61 -6.71
CA LEU A 32 -2.22 5.16 -6.55
C LEU A 32 -2.10 4.74 -5.07
N ARG A 33 -1.10 5.27 -4.34
CA ARG A 33 -0.95 5.03 -2.89
C ARG A 33 -2.20 5.43 -2.10
N ALA A 34 -2.78 6.59 -2.43
CA ALA A 34 -3.98 7.09 -1.75
C ALA A 34 -5.22 6.23 -2.08
N LEU A 35 -5.36 5.78 -3.34
CA LEU A 35 -6.41 4.85 -3.75
C LEU A 35 -6.29 3.50 -3.03
N CYS A 36 -5.10 2.92 -2.97
CA CYS A 36 -4.85 1.67 -2.27
C CYS A 36 -5.29 1.76 -0.80
N ARG A 37 -4.88 2.82 -0.09
CA ARG A 37 -5.32 3.06 1.30
C ARG A 37 -6.83 3.22 1.43
N GLY A 38 -7.47 3.93 0.50
CA GLY A 38 -8.93 4.07 0.46
C GLY A 38 -9.66 2.73 0.28
N PHE A 39 -9.18 1.87 -0.62
CA PHE A 39 -9.72 0.53 -0.83
C PHE A 39 -9.55 -0.36 0.40
N LEU A 40 -8.38 -0.34 1.05
CA LEU A 40 -8.12 -1.07 2.29
C LEU A 40 -9.02 -0.59 3.44
N ALA A 41 -9.20 0.72 3.59
CA ALA A 41 -10.10 1.29 4.59
C ALA A 41 -11.57 0.92 4.34
N SER A 42 -11.94 0.72 3.07
CA SER A 42 -13.29 0.30 2.67
C SER A 42 -13.47 -1.22 2.66
N GLY A 43 -12.48 -2.00 3.09
CA GLY A 43 -12.50 -3.47 3.09
C GLY A 43 -12.41 -4.12 1.71
N ASN A 44 -12.14 -3.35 0.66
CA ASN A 44 -12.13 -3.83 -0.72
C ASN A 44 -10.72 -4.32 -1.12
N GLY A 45 -10.29 -5.44 -0.53
CA GLY A 45 -8.94 -6.00 -0.71
C GLY A 45 -8.58 -6.30 -2.17
N ALA A 46 -9.54 -6.80 -2.98
CA ALA A 46 -9.30 -7.11 -4.40
C ALA A 46 -8.94 -5.86 -5.22
N ARG A 47 -9.65 -4.73 -4.99
CA ARG A 47 -9.32 -3.47 -5.65
C ARG A 47 -8.00 -2.88 -5.14
N ALA A 48 -7.68 -3.07 -3.86
CA ALA A 48 -6.38 -2.68 -3.32
C ALA A 48 -5.23 -3.45 -4.00
N LEU A 49 -5.37 -4.77 -4.22
CA LEU A 49 -4.37 -5.59 -4.92
C LEU A 49 -4.14 -5.13 -6.37
N ASN A 50 -5.19 -4.77 -7.09
CA ASN A 50 -5.05 -4.26 -8.46
C ASN A 50 -4.23 -2.95 -8.49
N VAL A 51 -4.47 -2.04 -7.54
CA VAL A 51 -3.69 -0.80 -7.42
C VAL A 51 -2.24 -1.07 -7.03
N ILE A 52 -1.99 -2.05 -6.16
CA ILE A 52 -0.65 -2.47 -5.77
C ILE A 52 0.12 -3.02 -6.97
N ALA A 53 -0.49 -3.86 -7.80
CA ALA A 53 0.15 -4.37 -9.02
C ALA A 53 0.56 -3.22 -9.98
N ARG A 54 -0.23 -2.14 -10.04
CA ARG A 54 0.11 -0.94 -10.83
C ARG A 54 1.25 -0.13 -10.21
N LEU A 55 1.37 -0.10 -8.88
CA LEU A 55 2.51 0.52 -8.18
C LEU A 55 3.81 -0.27 -8.42
N GLU A 56 3.73 -1.61 -8.35
CA GLU A 56 4.86 -2.50 -8.65
C GLU A 56 5.32 -2.34 -10.12
N ALA A 57 4.39 -2.23 -11.06
CA ALA A 57 4.68 -1.97 -12.47
C ALA A 57 5.36 -0.62 -12.72
N ASN A 58 5.14 0.36 -11.84
CA ASN A 58 5.82 1.67 -11.87
C ASN A 58 7.17 1.65 -11.12
N HIS A 59 7.75 0.46 -10.92
CA HIS A 59 9.02 0.21 -10.21
C HIS A 59 9.04 0.71 -8.75
N GLU A 60 7.88 0.92 -8.14
CA GLU A 60 7.79 1.38 -6.76
C GLU A 60 7.98 0.21 -5.79
N HIS A 61 9.23 -0.06 -5.41
CA HIS A 61 9.58 -1.14 -4.49
C HIS A 61 9.85 -0.58 -3.09
N ASP A 62 8.79 -0.15 -2.42
CA ASP A 62 8.84 0.41 -1.06
C ASP A 62 8.41 -0.66 -0.04
N ALA A 63 9.08 -0.73 1.12
CA ALA A 63 8.68 -1.61 2.22
C ALA A 63 7.21 -1.37 2.64
N THR A 64 6.72 -0.15 2.48
CA THR A 64 5.32 0.23 2.69
C THR A 64 4.37 -0.55 1.78
N LEU A 65 4.77 -0.85 0.53
CA LEU A 65 3.94 -1.54 -0.44
C LEU A 65 3.74 -3.01 -0.07
N ILE A 66 4.79 -3.67 0.45
CA ILE A 66 4.74 -5.05 0.95
C ILE A 66 3.72 -5.16 2.10
N LEU A 67 3.69 -4.19 3.00
CA LEU A 67 2.73 -4.14 4.11
C LEU A 67 1.29 -3.93 3.62
N LEU A 68 1.08 -3.05 2.64
CA LEU A 68 -0.24 -2.82 2.04
C LEU A 68 -0.76 -4.09 1.34
N ARG A 69 0.13 -4.83 0.67
CA ARG A 69 -0.19 -6.10 -0.02
C ARG A 69 -0.63 -7.18 0.95
N SER A 70 0.14 -7.42 2.01
CA SER A 70 -0.23 -8.37 3.06
C SER A 70 -1.61 -8.05 3.66
N ARG A 71 -1.90 -6.76 3.90
CA ARG A 71 -3.22 -6.33 4.41
C ARG A 71 -4.35 -6.55 3.40
N ALA A 72 -4.10 -6.35 2.12
CA ALA A 72 -5.08 -6.57 1.06
C ALA A 72 -5.42 -8.07 0.92
N GLU A 73 -4.42 -8.94 0.95
CA GLU A 73 -4.57 -10.41 0.90
C GLU A 73 -5.33 -10.93 2.13
N TRP A 74 -5.09 -10.32 3.30
CA TRP A 74 -5.82 -10.67 4.51
C TRP A 74 -7.31 -10.34 4.41
N LEU A 75 -7.65 -9.24 3.73
CA LEU A 75 -9.04 -8.82 3.48
C LEU A 75 -9.75 -9.67 2.41
N THR A 76 -9.03 -10.23 1.43
CA THR A 76 -9.61 -11.11 0.41
C THR A 76 -9.81 -12.54 0.87
N GLY A 77 -9.43 -12.89 2.11
CA GLY A 77 -9.57 -14.24 2.65
C GLY A 77 -8.36 -15.15 2.37
N GLU A 78 -7.36 -14.66 1.63
CA GLU A 78 -6.12 -15.37 1.29
C GLU A 78 -5.11 -15.32 2.46
N ARG A 79 -5.55 -15.78 3.64
CA ARG A 79 -4.79 -15.67 4.90
C ARG A 79 -3.40 -16.32 4.85
N ALA A 80 -3.23 -17.36 4.04
CA ALA A 80 -1.94 -18.04 3.86
C ALA A 80 -0.93 -17.17 3.10
N LEU A 81 -1.35 -16.51 2.03
CA LEU A 81 -0.52 -15.59 1.25
C LEU A 81 -0.19 -14.32 2.06
N ALA A 82 -1.19 -13.76 2.75
CA ALA A 82 -1.02 -12.61 3.62
C ALA A 82 0.09 -12.84 4.67
N ARG A 83 0.11 -14.04 5.27
CA ARG A 83 1.10 -14.42 6.29
C ARG A 83 2.51 -14.54 5.71
N ARG A 84 2.65 -15.12 4.52
CA ARG A 84 3.94 -15.26 3.82
C ARG A 84 4.53 -13.90 3.45
N HIS A 85 3.73 -12.98 2.92
CA HIS A 85 4.20 -11.62 2.61
C HIS A 85 4.49 -10.79 3.87
N PHE A 86 3.74 -10.99 4.96
CA PHE A 86 4.04 -10.34 6.24
C PHE A 86 5.37 -10.81 6.83
N GLN A 87 5.66 -12.11 6.78
CA GLN A 87 6.94 -12.64 7.21
C GLN A 87 8.10 -12.04 6.41
N ARG A 88 7.96 -11.98 5.08
CA ARG A 88 8.95 -11.33 4.21
C ARG A 88 9.17 -9.86 4.56
N TYR A 89 8.10 -9.11 4.88
CA TYR A 89 8.21 -7.72 5.35
C TYR A 89 9.02 -7.62 6.65
N LEU A 90 8.77 -8.50 7.61
CA LEU A 90 9.51 -8.53 8.88
C LEU A 90 10.99 -8.86 8.68
N GLU A 91 11.29 -9.79 7.79
CA GLU A 91 12.68 -10.15 7.44
C GLU A 91 13.41 -8.98 6.77
N GLN A 92 12.75 -8.28 5.84
CA GLN A 92 13.31 -7.11 5.17
C GLN A 92 13.57 -5.94 6.14
N ARG A 93 12.64 -5.70 7.08
CA ARG A 93 12.80 -4.73 8.18
C ARG A 93 13.96 -5.09 9.09
N ARG A 94 14.11 -6.37 9.44
CA ARG A 94 15.19 -6.84 10.32
C ARG A 94 16.55 -6.67 9.66
N HIS A 95 16.63 -6.88 8.34
CA HIS A 95 17.84 -6.67 7.56
C HIS A 95 18.21 -5.19 7.42
N ASP A 96 17.24 -4.30 7.25
CA ASP A 96 17.44 -2.84 7.20
C ASP A 96 17.95 -2.29 8.55
N ASP A 97 17.45 -2.84 9.66
CA ASP A 97 17.87 -2.51 11.03
C ASP A 97 19.31 -3.00 11.33
N THR A 98 19.67 -4.21 10.90
CA THR A 98 21.05 -4.72 11.02
C THR A 98 22.04 -4.04 10.08
N ALA A 99 21.62 -3.64 8.87
CA ALA A 99 22.47 -2.89 7.95
C ALA A 99 22.84 -1.49 8.49
N CYS A 100 22.00 -0.92 9.36
CA CYS A 100 22.30 0.32 10.08
C CYS A 100 23.17 0.10 11.33
N GLY A 101 23.34 -1.15 11.78
CA GLY A 101 24.14 -1.52 12.95
C GLY A 101 25.60 -1.89 12.67
N GLU A 102 25.95 -2.25 11.42
CA GLU A 102 27.32 -2.61 11.02
C GLU A 102 28.16 -1.42 10.51
N SER A 103 27.66 -0.18 10.62
CA SER A 103 28.39 1.05 10.29
C SER A 103 28.67 1.91 11.52
N ALA A 104 29.19 1.32 12.58
CA ALA A 104 29.83 2.05 13.68
C ALA A 104 31.27 1.52 13.86
N PRO A 105 32.28 2.41 13.91
CA PRO A 105 33.71 2.08 13.81
C PRO A 105 34.28 1.30 15.00
#